data_AF-A0A397UQ65-F1
#
_entry.id   AF-A0A397UQ65-F1
#
_cell.length_a   1.000
_cell.length_b   1.000
_cell.length_c   1.000
_cell.angle_alpha   90.00
_cell.angle_beta   90.00
_cell.angle_gamma   90.00
#
_symmetry.space_group_name_H-M   'P 1'
#
loop_
_entity.id
_entity.type
_entity.pdbx_description
1 polymer ?
#
loop_
_entity_poly.entity_id
_entity_poly.type
_entity_poly.pdbx_seq_one_letter_code
_entity_poly.pdbx_strand_id
1 'polypeptide(L)'
;MGPSGCGKTTLLNALSGRLCTEDVEGTIKMNGHRSTEDLKRFIAYCTQEDVFFPHLTVRETLTYTSRLRLPREAPISAKLEQVENIIQALNLSKCSNTKIGDIRFRGISDGERKRVSIANELLTDPSVILLDEPTSGLGTY
;
A
#
# COMPACT_ATOMS: atom_id res chain seq x y z
N MET A 1 -12.17 -17.65 1.37
CA MET A 1 -10.78 -17.75 1.84
C MET A 1 -10.25 -19.14 1.48
N GLY A 2 -9.13 -19.24 0.76
CA GLY A 2 -8.45 -20.54 0.58
C GLY A 2 -7.52 -20.85 1.76
N PRO A 3 -7.08 -22.10 1.96
CA PRO A 3 -6.13 -22.46 3.03
C PRO A 3 -4.74 -21.86 2.79
N SER A 4 -3.90 -21.79 3.83
CA SER A 4 -2.49 -21.40 3.67
C SER A 4 -1.79 -22.30 2.65
N GLY A 5 -0.97 -21.70 1.77
CA GLY A 5 -0.29 -22.43 0.70
C GLY A 5 -1.13 -22.68 -0.57
N CYS A 6 -2.40 -22.26 -0.64
CA CYS A 6 -3.22 -22.45 -1.85
C CYS A 6 -2.90 -21.48 -3.01
N GLY A 7 -1.82 -20.69 -2.91
CA GLY A 7 -1.40 -19.76 -3.98
C GLY A 7 -2.07 -18.39 -3.99
N LYS A 8 -2.65 -17.90 -2.88
CA LYS A 8 -3.26 -16.55 -2.81
C LYS A 8 -2.27 -15.45 -3.18
N THR A 9 -1.13 -15.41 -2.49
CA THR A 9 -0.04 -14.46 -2.77
C THR A 9 0.48 -14.63 -4.19
N THR A 10 0.64 -15.86 -4.68
CA THR A 10 1.03 -16.15 -6.06
C THR A 10 0.04 -15.55 -7.07
N LEU A 11 -1.26 -15.71 -6.84
CA LEU A 11 -2.30 -15.14 -7.70
C LEU A 11 -2.28 -13.61 -7.69
N LEU A 12 -2.18 -12.98 -6.51
CA LEU A 12 -2.10 -11.53 -6.42
C LEU A 12 -0.82 -10.98 -7.08
N ASN A 13 0.30 -11.69 -6.98
CA ASN A 13 1.54 -11.35 -7.67
C ASN A 13 1.42 -11.50 -9.20
N ALA A 14 0.70 -12.52 -9.69
CA ALA A 14 0.38 -12.65 -11.11
C ALA A 14 -0.45 -11.44 -11.60
N LEU A 15 -1.51 -11.09 -10.86
CA LEU A 15 -2.42 -10.00 -11.22
C LEU A 15 -1.76 -8.62 -11.19
N SER A 16 -0.83 -8.40 -10.26
CA SER A 16 -0.02 -7.16 -10.20
C SER A 16 1.16 -7.15 -11.17
N GLY A 17 1.40 -8.25 -11.90
CA GLY A 17 2.50 -8.36 -12.84
C GLY A 17 3.88 -8.42 -12.19
N ARG A 18 3.95 -8.97 -10.98
CA ARG A 18 5.17 -9.17 -10.16
C ARG A 18 5.76 -10.58 -10.29
N LEU A 19 5.14 -11.47 -11.06
CA LEU A 19 5.71 -12.77 -11.43
C LEU A 19 6.38 -12.71 -12.80
N CYS A 20 7.40 -13.55 -12.99
CA CYS A 20 7.97 -13.79 -14.31
C CYS A 20 6.88 -14.35 -15.25
N THR A 21 6.78 -13.78 -16.44
CA THR A 21 5.73 -14.10 -17.42
C THR A 21 5.87 -15.49 -18.03
N GLU A 22 7.03 -16.15 -17.88
CA GLU A 22 7.32 -17.46 -18.47
C GLU A 22 6.53 -18.61 -17.81
N ASP A 23 6.09 -18.43 -16.56
CA ASP A 23 5.34 -19.45 -15.79
C ASP A 23 3.84 -19.16 -15.70
N VAL A 24 3.33 -18.15 -16.42
CA VAL A 24 1.94 -17.68 -16.29
C VAL A 24 1.18 -17.86 -17.59
N GLU A 25 0.24 -18.81 -17.60
CA GLU A 25 -0.72 -18.99 -18.69
C GLU A 25 -2.04 -18.22 -18.41
N GLY A 26 -2.66 -17.71 -19.47
CA GLY A 26 -3.97 -17.05 -19.40
C GLY A 26 -4.00 -15.64 -19.99
N THR A 27 -5.04 -14.88 -19.68
CA THR A 27 -5.16 -13.49 -20.15
C THR A 27 -5.82 -12.63 -19.06
N ILE A 28 -5.10 -11.59 -18.64
CA ILE A 28 -5.62 -10.58 -17.71
C ILE A 28 -6.16 -9.41 -18.54
N LYS A 29 -7.39 -8.98 -18.22
CA LYS A 29 -8.00 -7.80 -18.84
C LYS A 29 -8.38 -6.78 -17.77
N MET A 30 -8.12 -5.50 -18.03
CA MET A 30 -8.60 -4.36 -17.25
C MET A 30 -9.55 -3.55 -18.13
N ASN A 31 -10.78 -3.34 -17.66
CA ASN A 31 -11.83 -2.65 -18.43
C ASN A 31 -12.02 -3.20 -19.86
N GLY A 32 -11.90 -4.53 -20.04
CA GLY A 32 -12.05 -5.20 -21.35
C GLY A 32 -10.78 -5.19 -22.23
N HIS A 33 -9.76 -4.42 -21.88
CA HIS A 33 -8.48 -4.36 -22.60
C HIS A 33 -7.45 -5.31 -21.98
N ARG A 34 -6.60 -5.93 -22.78
CA ARG A 34 -5.48 -6.77 -22.26
C ARG A 34 -4.58 -5.91 -21.38
N SER A 35 -4.19 -6.45 -20.23
CA SER A 35 -3.27 -5.79 -19.31
C SER A 35 -1.91 -5.57 -19.98
N THR A 36 -1.39 -4.35 -19.89
CA THR A 36 -0.06 -3.94 -20.37
C THR A 36 0.77 -3.44 -19.19
N GLU A 37 2.08 -3.25 -19.38
CA GLU A 37 2.95 -2.67 -18.35
C GLU A 37 2.46 -1.30 -17.87
N ASP A 38 1.89 -0.48 -18.76
CA ASP A 38 1.34 0.82 -18.39
C ASP A 38 0.08 0.70 -17.52
N LEU A 39 -0.74 -0.33 -17.74
CA LEU A 39 -1.94 -0.56 -16.95
C LEU A 39 -1.63 -1.00 -15.51
N LYS A 40 -0.45 -1.58 -15.27
CA LYS A 40 0.02 -1.93 -13.92
C LYS A 40 0.20 -0.70 -13.04
N ARG A 41 0.43 0.49 -13.61
CA ARG A 41 0.56 1.75 -12.85
C ARG A 41 -0.74 2.16 -12.14
N PHE A 42 -1.89 1.64 -12.57
CA PHE A 42 -3.18 1.87 -11.93
C PHE A 42 -3.51 0.83 -10.86
N ILE A 43 -2.64 -0.17 -10.65
CA ILE A 43 -2.79 -1.19 -9.62
C ILE A 43 -1.84 -0.86 -8.47
N ALA A 44 -2.39 -0.65 -7.28
CA ALA A 44 -1.60 -0.64 -6.06
C ALA A 44 -1.63 -2.00 -5.37
N TYR A 45 -0.55 -2.35 -4.68
CA TYR A 45 -0.42 -3.63 -4.00
C TYR A 45 0.10 -3.41 -2.58
N CYS A 46 -0.74 -3.70 -1.59
CA CYS A 46 -0.36 -3.73 -0.19
C CYS A 46 0.21 -5.12 0.13
N THR A 47 1.52 -5.18 0.40
CA THR A 47 2.19 -6.43 0.79
C THR A 47 1.81 -6.89 2.19
N GLN A 48 2.10 -8.16 2.47
CA GLN A 48 1.92 -8.74 3.80
C GLN A 48 2.89 -8.09 4.82
N GLU A 49 4.15 -7.88 4.44
CA GLU A 49 5.14 -7.19 5.27
C GLU A 49 5.17 -5.69 5.00
N ASP A 50 5.12 -4.92 6.08
CA ASP A 50 5.17 -3.47 6.07
C ASP A 50 6.60 -3.00 6.38
N VAL A 51 7.33 -2.50 5.38
CA VAL A 51 8.69 -2.00 5.56
C VAL A 51 8.68 -0.48 5.69
N PHE A 52 8.84 0.00 6.93
CA PHE A 52 8.90 1.42 7.24
C PHE A 52 10.19 1.78 7.98
N PHE A 53 10.59 3.05 7.88
CA PHE A 53 11.65 3.59 8.75
C PHE A 53 11.09 3.78 10.17
N PRO A 54 11.59 3.06 11.19
CA PRO A 54 10.99 3.06 12.53
C PRO A 54 11.03 4.43 13.23
N HIS A 55 11.98 5.27 12.84
CA HIS A 55 12.23 6.56 13.47
C HIS A 55 11.41 7.72 12.89
N LEU A 56 10.77 7.52 11.74
CA LEU A 56 9.90 8.52 11.12
C LEU A 56 8.49 8.43 11.71
N THR A 57 7.83 9.57 11.76
CA THR A 57 6.39 9.67 12.04
C THR A 57 5.56 9.16 10.86
N VAL A 58 4.30 8.86 11.12
CA VAL A 58 3.32 8.50 10.06
C VAL A 58 3.27 9.61 8.99
N ARG A 59 3.16 10.87 9.42
CA ARG A 59 3.11 12.04 8.54
C ARG A 59 4.38 12.19 7.71
N GLU A 60 5.56 12.05 8.31
CA GLU A 60 6.84 12.13 7.59
C GLU A 60 6.97 11.01 6.56
N THR A 61 6.57 9.78 6.93
CA THR A 61 6.58 8.62 6.04
C THR A 61 5.69 8.85 4.82
N LEU A 62 4.43 9.25 5.02
CA LEU A 62 3.50 9.52 3.93
C LEU A 62 3.91 10.72 3.08
N THR A 63 4.48 11.75 3.71
CA THR A 63 5.03 12.92 2.98
C THR A 63 6.20 12.51 2.09
N TYR A 64 7.11 11.68 2.61
CA TYR A 64 8.25 11.18 1.85
C TYR A 64 7.78 10.34 0.65
N THR A 65 6.86 9.41 0.87
CA THR A 65 6.25 8.62 -0.20
C THR A 65 5.55 9.49 -1.23
N SER A 66 4.72 10.44 -0.79
CA SER A 66 3.99 11.37 -1.67
C SER A 66 4.95 12.14 -2.58
N ARG A 67 6.06 12.64 -2.05
CA ARG A 67 7.07 13.36 -2.84
C ARG A 67 7.76 12.49 -3.88
N LEU A 68 7.97 11.21 -3.58
CA LEU A 68 8.63 10.25 -4.48
C LEU A 68 7.70 9.64 -5.53
N ARG A 69 6.46 9.31 -5.17
CA ARG A 69 5.53 8.57 -6.04
C ARG A 69 4.63 9.48 -6.87
N LEU A 70 4.31 10.68 -6.39
CA LEU A 70 3.47 11.62 -7.15
C LEU A 70 4.27 12.36 -8.24
N PRO A 71 3.64 12.73 -9.37
CA PRO A 71 4.28 13.44 -10.48
C PRO A 71 5.17 14.60 -10.02
N ARG A 72 6.32 14.79 -10.65
CA ARG A 72 7.29 15.84 -10.25
C ARG A 72 6.73 17.24 -10.45
N GLU A 73 5.85 17.38 -11.42
CA GLU A 73 5.17 18.60 -11.85
C GLU A 73 4.08 19.02 -10.85
N ALA A 74 3.58 18.09 -10.03
CA ALA A 74 2.55 18.40 -9.05
C ALA A 74 3.11 19.35 -7.96
N PRO A 75 2.42 20.46 -7.65
CA PRO A 75 2.84 21.39 -6.61
C PRO A 75 3.04 20.69 -5.26
N ILE A 76 4.05 21.13 -4.50
CA ILE A 76 4.33 20.58 -3.17
C ILE A 76 3.09 20.71 -2.26
N SER A 77 2.35 21.82 -2.36
CA SER A 77 1.10 22.02 -1.62
C SER A 77 0.07 20.92 -1.91
N ALA A 78 -0.16 20.58 -3.18
CA ALA A 78 -1.09 19.51 -3.58
C ALA A 78 -0.62 18.13 -3.08
N LYS A 79 0.70 17.87 -3.11
CA LYS A 79 1.27 16.63 -2.56
C LYS A 79 1.05 16.49 -1.06
N LEU A 80 1.16 17.60 -0.32
CA LEU A 80 0.92 17.64 1.13
C LEU A 80 -0.56 17.56 1.47
N GLU A 81 -1.42 18.23 0.69
CA GLU A 81 -2.87 18.14 0.83
C GLU A 81 -3.36 16.69 0.65
N GLN A 82 -2.86 15.98 -0.36
CA GLN A 82 -3.17 14.57 -0.54
C GLN A 82 -2.77 13.70 0.65
N VAL A 83 -1.66 14.02 1.32
CA VAL A 83 -1.23 13.33 2.55
C VAL A 83 -2.23 13.59 3.68
N GLU A 84 -2.68 14.83 3.87
CA GLU A 84 -3.71 15.12 4.89
C GLU A 84 -5.02 14.39 4.61
N ASN A 85 -5.46 14.40 3.35
CA ASN A 85 -6.70 13.73 2.93
C ASN A 85 -6.65 12.23 3.26
N ILE A 86 -5.53 11.56 2.95
CA ILE A 86 -5.35 10.14 3.27
C ILE A 86 -5.25 9.89 4.78
N ILE A 87 -4.55 10.74 5.53
CA ILE A 87 -4.48 10.64 6.99
C ILE A 87 -5.87 10.71 7.62
N GLN A 88 -6.72 11.61 7.13
CA GLN A 88 -8.10 11.74 7.59
C GLN A 88 -8.96 10.54 7.16
N ALA A 89 -8.92 10.17 5.89
CA ALA A 89 -9.72 9.07 5.32
C ALA A 89 -9.48 7.73 6.04
N LEU A 90 -8.25 7.48 6.48
CA LEU A 90 -7.86 6.25 7.20
C LEU A 90 -7.83 6.41 8.72
N ASN A 91 -8.38 7.50 9.26
CA ASN A 91 -8.44 7.77 10.70
C ASN A 91 -7.06 7.67 11.40
N LEU A 92 -6.02 8.18 10.74
CA LEU A 92 -4.64 8.22 11.25
C LEU A 92 -4.30 9.55 11.95
N SER A 93 -5.23 10.50 12.01
CA SER A 93 -4.97 11.85 12.54
C SER A 93 -4.36 11.84 13.95
N LYS A 94 -4.86 10.97 14.83
CA LYS A 94 -4.38 10.86 16.23
C LYS A 94 -2.94 10.37 16.35
N CYS A 95 -2.49 9.50 15.43
CA CYS A 95 -1.14 8.95 15.42
C CYS A 95 -0.24 9.56 14.34
N SER A 96 -0.72 10.60 13.64
CA SER A 96 -0.01 11.20 12.50
C SER A 96 1.40 11.71 12.85
N ASN A 97 1.59 12.21 14.08
CA ASN A 97 2.88 12.69 14.59
C ASN A 97 3.59 11.67 15.49
N THR A 98 3.10 10.43 15.56
CA THR A 98 3.71 9.34 16.31
C THR A 98 4.69 8.60 15.41
N LYS A 99 5.86 8.23 15.95
CA LYS A 99 6.84 7.39 15.23
C LYS A 99 6.23 6.03 14.90
N ILE A 100 6.53 5.51 13.72
CA ILE A 100 6.04 4.19 13.29
C ILE A 100 6.56 3.09 14.23
N GLY A 101 7.82 3.16 14.63
CA GLY A 101 8.43 2.17 15.51
C GLY A 101 8.60 0.79 14.88
N ASP A 102 9.22 -0.11 15.63
CA ASP A 102 9.51 -1.49 15.28
C ASP A 102 9.59 -2.36 16.55
N ILE A 103 10.19 -3.55 16.46
CA ILE A 103 10.37 -4.47 17.60
C ILE A 103 11.25 -3.87 18.71
N ARG A 104 12.15 -2.93 18.38
CA ARG A 104 13.09 -2.29 19.31
C ARG A 104 12.56 -0.97 19.86
N PHE A 105 11.76 -0.25 19.08
CA PHE A 105 11.23 1.06 19.40
C PHE A 105 9.71 1.04 19.36
N ARG A 106 9.06 1.24 20.51
CA ARG A 106 7.60 1.36 20.57
C ARG A 106 7.13 2.51 19.67
N GLY A 107 6.13 2.24 18.84
CA GLY A 107 5.50 3.21 17.96
C GLY A 107 3.98 3.04 17.91
N ILE A 108 3.43 3.16 16.71
CA ILE A 108 1.99 2.95 16.45
C ILE A 108 1.59 1.48 16.65
N SER A 109 0.30 1.25 16.89
CA SER A 109 -0.27 -0.11 16.97
C SER A 109 -0.18 -0.85 15.62
N ASP A 110 -0.28 -2.17 15.64
CA ASP A 110 -0.27 -2.98 14.40
C ASP A 110 -1.43 -2.63 13.48
N GLY A 111 -2.61 -2.31 14.04
CA GLY A 111 -3.75 -1.83 13.27
C GLY A 111 -3.53 -0.48 12.61
N GLU A 112 -2.85 0.44 13.30
CA GLU A 112 -2.43 1.71 12.72
C GLU A 112 -1.37 1.49 11.65
N ARG A 113 -0.37 0.63 11.90
CA ARG A 113 0.68 0.26 10.93
C ARG A 113 0.08 -0.27 9.64
N LYS A 114 -0.91 -1.16 9.72
CA LYS A 114 -1.58 -1.68 8.53
C LYS A 114 -2.32 -0.60 7.76
N ARG A 115 -2.99 0.32 8.47
CA ARG A 115 -3.62 1.49 7.83
C ARG A 115 -2.59 2.42 7.18
N VAL A 116 -1.41 2.58 7.75
CA VAL A 116 -0.30 3.34 7.12
C VAL A 116 0.20 2.65 5.86
N SER A 117 0.24 1.32 5.82
CA SER A 117 0.59 0.55 4.61
C SER A 117 -0.43 0.78 3.49
N ILE A 118 -1.71 0.71 3.82
CA ILE A 118 -2.80 1.03 2.88
C ILE A 118 -2.70 2.50 2.44
N ALA A 119 -2.43 3.43 3.36
CA ALA A 119 -2.25 4.85 3.06
C ALA A 119 -1.15 5.07 2.02
N ASN A 120 -0.02 4.37 2.16
CA ASN A 120 1.13 4.48 1.28
C ASN A 120 0.80 4.13 -0.19
N GLU A 121 -0.08 3.16 -0.37
CA GLU A 121 -0.58 2.72 -1.67
C GLU A 121 -1.66 3.66 -2.23
N LEU A 122 -2.60 4.11 -1.38
CA LEU A 122 -3.68 5.01 -1.78
C LEU A 122 -3.22 6.43 -2.14
N LEU A 123 -2.03 6.86 -1.69
CA LEU A 123 -1.46 8.15 -2.08
C LEU A 123 -1.41 8.35 -3.59
N THR A 124 -1.22 7.27 -4.35
CA THR A 124 -1.12 7.31 -5.82
C THR A 124 -2.46 7.34 -6.56
N ASP A 125 -3.58 7.40 -5.82
CA ASP A 125 -4.94 7.32 -6.35
C ASP A 125 -5.13 6.16 -7.35
N PRO A 126 -4.81 4.91 -6.94
CA PRO A 126 -4.88 3.76 -7.83
C PRO A 126 -6.32 3.40 -8.18
N SER A 127 -6.57 2.98 -9.41
CA SER A 127 -7.91 2.51 -9.83
C SER A 127 -8.26 1.13 -9.27
N VAL A 128 -7.25 0.32 -8.95
CA VAL A 128 -7.41 -1.01 -8.34
C VAL A 128 -6.42 -1.16 -7.20
N ILE A 129 -6.88 -1.66 -6.06
CA ILE A 129 -6.00 -2.02 -4.94
C ILE A 129 -6.08 -3.53 -4.68
N LEU A 130 -4.92 -4.17 -4.63
CA LEU A 130 -4.75 -5.57 -4.25
C LEU A 130 -4.20 -5.60 -2.82
N LEU A 131 -4.90 -6.31 -1.94
CA LEU A 131 -4.54 -6.42 -0.53
C LEU A 131 -4.20 -7.87 -0.22
N ASP A 132 -2.92 -8.15 0.07
CA ASP A 132 -2.50 -9.46 0.53
C ASP A 132 -2.63 -9.55 2.05
N GLU A 133 -3.51 -10.44 2.50
CA GLU A 133 -3.90 -10.63 3.91
C GLU A 133 -4.07 -9.33 4.72
N PRO A 134 -5.00 -8.42 4.34
CA PRO A 134 -5.13 -7.12 4.99
C PRO A 134 -5.52 -7.17 6.48
N THR A 135 -6.03 -8.31 6.94
CA THR A 135 -6.50 -8.52 8.31
C THR A 135 -5.59 -9.42 9.14
N SER A 136 -4.48 -9.92 8.58
CA SER A 136 -3.53 -10.73 9.36
C SER A 136 -2.82 -9.86 10.40
N GLY A 137 -2.60 -10.41 11.60
CA GLY A 137 -1.97 -9.67 12.71
C GLY A 137 -2.86 -8.63 13.41
N LEU A 138 -4.09 -8.37 12.94
CA LEU A 138 -5.07 -7.59 13.69
C LEU A 138 -5.73 -8.50 14.73
N GLY A 139 -5.36 -8.34 16.00
CA GLY A 139 -5.91 -9.15 17.09
C GLY A 139 -7.45 -9.15 17.09
N THR A 140 -8.04 -10.34 17.04
CA THR A 140 -9.45 -10.55 17.39
C THR A 140 -9.57 -10.49 18.90
N TYR A 141 -10.18 -9.43 19.42
CA TYR A 141 -10.78 -9.47 20.75
C TYR A 141 -12.00 -10.38 20.74
#